data_AF-A0A430R7G9-F1
#
_entry.id   AF-A0A430R7G9-F1
#
_cell.length_a   1.000
_cell.length_b   1.000
_cell.length_c   1.000
_cell.angle_alpha   90.00
_cell.angle_beta   90.00
_cell.angle_gamma   90.00
#
_symmetry.space_group_name_H-M   'P 1'
#
loop_
_entity.id
_entity.type
_entity.pdbx_description
1 polymer ?
#
loop_
_entity_poly.entity_id
_entity_poly.type
_entity_poly.pdbx_seq_one_letter_code
_entity_poly.pdbx_strand_id
1 'polypeptide(L)' 'MGEGPYYLVLRPQALDLWWPKVERFLPEFPRKYEVRWYPDGSQAVVAWDLEALKVWYKRVLRG' A
#
# COMPACT_ATOMS: atom_id res chain seq x y z
N MET A 1 16.91 10.44 7.19
CA MET A 1 15.93 9.43 6.73
C MET A 1 14.88 10.19 5.95
N GLY A 2 14.57 9.78 4.72
CA GLY A 2 13.70 10.57 3.84
C GLY A 2 12.33 10.81 4.47
N GLU A 3 11.97 12.07 4.67
CA GLU A 3 10.62 12.47 5.06
C GLU A 3 9.76 12.50 3.81
N GLY A 4 8.73 11.67 3.78
CA GLY A 4 7.74 11.74 2.73
C GLY A 4 6.57 10.82 2.99
N PRO A 5 5.39 11.14 2.44
CA PRO A 5 4.46 10.10 2.10
C PRO A 5 5.07 9.25 0.97
N TYR A 6 5.27 7.97 1.24
CA TYR A 6 5.62 6.93 0.29
C TYR A 6 4.35 6.24 -0.20
N TYR A 7 4.27 5.98 -1.50
CA TYR A 7 3.06 5.48 -2.14
C TYR A 7 3.30 4.09 -2.72
N LEU A 8 2.52 3.12 -2.28
CA LEU A 8 2.33 1.87 -3.00
C LEU A 8 1.09 2.01 -3.88
N VAL A 9 1.30 2.28 -5.17
CA VAL A 9 0.22 2.50 -6.13
C VAL A 9 -0.11 1.19 -6.86
N LEU A 10 -1.39 0.82 -6.83
CA LEU A 10 -1.97 -0.22 -7.65
C LEU A 10 -2.73 0.44 -8.80
N ARG A 11 -2.25 0.16 -10.02
CA ARG A 11 -2.92 0.58 -11.26
C ARG A 11 -4.26 -0.14 -11.41
N PRO A 12 -5.22 0.42 -12.16
CA PRO A 12 -6.57 -0.15 -12.27
C PRO A 12 -6.54 -1.60 -12.74
N GLN A 13 -5.64 -1.93 -13.67
CA GLN A 13 -5.51 -3.28 -14.24
C GLN A 13 -5.04 -4.34 -13.22
N ALA A 14 -4.49 -3.91 -12.08
CA ALA A 14 -3.97 -4.79 -11.04
C ALA A 14 -4.83 -4.77 -9.76
N LEU A 15 -5.84 -3.89 -9.67
CA LEU A 15 -6.62 -3.73 -8.45
C LEU A 15 -7.43 -4.98 -8.11
N ASP A 16 -8.17 -5.55 -9.04
CA ASP A 16 -8.98 -6.74 -8.75
C ASP A 16 -8.13 -7.93 -8.26
N LEU A 17 -6.90 -8.04 -8.76
CA LEU A 17 -6.00 -9.13 -8.40
C LEU A 17 -5.29 -8.89 -7.05
N TRP A 18 -4.87 -7.64 -6.79
CA TRP A 18 -3.97 -7.34 -5.67
C TRP A 18 -4.66 -6.63 -4.50
N TRP A 19 -5.73 -5.87 -4.75
CA TRP A 19 -6.42 -5.09 -3.72
C TRP A 19 -6.98 -5.97 -2.59
N PRO A 20 -7.67 -7.10 -2.84
CA PRO A 20 -8.15 -7.96 -1.75
C PRO A 20 -7.03 -8.45 -0.84
N LYS A 21 -5.85 -8.72 -1.42
CA LYS A 21 -4.66 -9.12 -0.68
C LYS A 21 -4.12 -7.95 0.14
N VAL A 22 -3.94 -6.78 -0.48
CA VAL A 22 -3.49 -5.56 0.21
C VAL A 22 -4.41 -5.24 1.39
N GLU A 23 -5.72 -5.22 1.17
CA GLU A 23 -6.74 -4.91 2.17
C GLU A 23 -6.70 -5.87 3.36
N ARG A 24 -6.54 -7.18 3.11
CA ARG A 24 -6.37 -8.20 4.15
C ARG A 24 -5.18 -7.91 5.08
N PHE A 25 -4.09 -7.39 4.53
CA PHE A 25 -2.85 -7.12 5.28
C PHE A 25 -2.77 -5.69 5.83
N LEU A 26 -3.68 -4.76 5.48
CA LEU A 26 -3.69 -3.39 5.99
C LEU A 26 -3.74 -3.29 7.53
N PRO A 27 -4.51 -4.12 8.27
CA PRO A 27 -4.52 -4.09 9.73
C PRO A 27 -3.16 -4.41 10.37
N GLU A 28 -2.30 -5.13 9.65
CA GLU A 28 -0.93 -5.47 10.11
C GLU A 28 0.08 -4.37 9.80
N PHE A 29 -0.31 -3.29 9.10
CA PHE A 29 0.58 -2.20 8.76
C PHE A 29 0.97 -1.44 10.03
N PRO A 30 2.23 -1.50 10.48
CA PRO A 30 2.63 -0.88 11.72
C PRO A 30 2.85 0.60 11.45
N ARG A 31 1.82 1.45 11.49
CA ARG A 31 1.81 2.95 11.60
C ARG A 31 0.57 3.59 10.96
N LYS A 32 0.49 4.92 11.04
CA LYS A 32 -0.41 5.76 10.22
C LYS A 32 -0.18 5.47 8.73
N TYR A 33 -1.22 4.98 8.08
CA TYR A 33 -1.33 4.92 6.63
C TYR A 33 -2.60 5.63 6.18
N GLU A 34 -2.61 6.10 4.94
CA GLU A 34 -3.83 6.52 4.26
C GLU A 34 -4.06 5.62 3.04
N VAL A 35 -5.30 5.42 2.67
CA VAL A 35 -5.67 4.87 1.37
C VAL A 35 -6.19 6.02 0.51
N ARG A 36 -5.64 6.18 -0.69
CA ARG A 36 -6.06 7.22 -1.65
C ARG A 36 -6.57 6.59 -2.94
N TRP A 37 -7.65 7.16 -3.46
CA TRP A 37 -8.22 6.83 -4.76
C TRP A 37 -7.88 7.93 -5.75
N TYR A 38 -7.56 7.53 -6.96
CA TYR A 38 -7.24 8.44 -8.06
C TYR A 38 -8.32 8.39 -9.14
N PRO A 39 -8.52 9.48 -9.90
CA PRO A 39 -9.54 9.55 -10.95
C PRO A 39 -9.34 8.56 -12.10
N ASP A 40 -8.10 8.10 -12.32
CA ASP A 40 -7.78 7.06 -13.31
C ASP A 40 -8.21 5.65 -12.87
N GLY A 41 -8.78 5.53 -11.66
CA GLY A 41 -9.16 4.28 -11.05
C GLY A 41 -8.02 3.61 -10.29
N SER A 42 -6.83 4.21 -10.18
CA SER A 42 -5.75 3.68 -9.35
C SER A 42 -6.07 3.86 -7.87
N GLN A 43 -5.49 3.00 -7.03
CA GLN A 43 -5.55 3.13 -5.58
C GLN A 43 -4.15 3.06 -4.99
N ALA A 44 -3.88 3.82 -3.93
CA ALA A 44 -2.59 3.79 -3.26
C ALA A 44 -2.69 3.68 -1.76
N VAL A 45 -1.76 2.92 -1.19
CA VAL A 45 -1.44 2.98 0.24
C VAL A 45 -0.33 4.00 0.43
N VAL A 46 -0.59 5.00 1.26
CA VAL A 46 0.32 6.10 1.60
C VAL A 46 0.88 5.86 2.99
N ALA A 47 2.20 5.86 3.14
CA ALA A 47 2.88 5.62 4.41
C ALA A 47 3.99 6.63 4.66
N TRP A 48 4.27 6.96 5.92
CA TRP A 48 5.33 7.92 6.28
C TRP A 48 6.65 7.25 6.68
N ASP A 49 6.73 5.93 6.59
CA ASP A 49 7.95 5.17 6.84
C ASP A 49 8.16 4.16 5.70
N LEU A 50 9.25 4.37 4.95
CA LEU A 50 9.60 3.54 3.80
C LEU A 50 10.01 2.12 4.20
N GLU A 51 10.66 1.96 5.35
CA GLU A 51 11.13 0.65 5.80
C GLU A 51 9.95 -0.22 6.23
N ALA A 52 9.02 0.35 6.99
CA ALA A 52 7.75 -0.28 7.34
C ALA A 52 6.96 -0.65 6.07
N LEU A 53 6.87 0.26 5.09
CA LEU A 53 6.20 0.00 3.82
C LEU A 53 6.82 -1.18 3.06
N LYS A 54 8.16 -1.24 2.97
CA LYS A 54 8.88 -2.33 2.30
C LYS A 54 8.70 -3.68 3.01
N VAL A 55 8.82 -3.70 4.34
CA VAL A 55 8.66 -4.93 5.13
C VAL A 55 7.24 -5.47 5.02
N TRP A 56 6.24 -4.60 5.16
CA TRP A 56 4.86 -4.97 4.99
C TRP A 56 4.55 -5.45 3.57
N TYR A 57 5.01 -4.73 2.54
CA TYR A 57 4.79 -5.12 1.14
C TYR A 57 5.36 -6.52 0.84
N LYS A 58 6.54 -6.85 1.38
CA LYS A 58 7.10 -8.22 1.26
C LYS A 58 6.20 -9.28 1.90
N ARG A 59 5.48 -8.96 2.98
CA ARG A 59 4.48 -9.88 3.57
C ARG A 59 3.27 -10.02 2.67
N VAL A 60 2.75 -8.92 2.12
CA VAL A 60 1.68 -8.95 1.12
C VAL A 60 2.08 -9.82 -0.07
N LEU A 61 3.32 -9.75 -0.56
CA LEU A 61 3.78 -10.61 -1.65
C LEU A 61 3.80 -12.09 -1.29
N ARG A 62 4.10 -12.44 -0.02
CA ARG A 62 4.23 -13.83 0.46
C ARG A 62 2.91 -14.48 0.90
N GLY A 63 1.92 -13.68 1.31
CA GLY A 63 0.59 -14.14 1.73
C GLY A 63 -0.30 -14.54 0.57
#